data_AF-A0A9D9H1T3-F1
#
_entry.id   AF-A0A9D9H1T3-F1
#
_cell.length_a   1.000
_cell.length_b   1.000
_cell.length_c   1.000
_cell.angle_alpha   90.00
_cell.angle_beta   90.00
_cell.angle_gamma   90.00
#
_symmetry.space_group_name_H-M   'P 1'
#
loop_
_entity.id
_entity.type
_entity.pdbx_description
1 polymer ?
#
loop_
_entity_poly.entity_id
_entity_poly.type
_entity_poly.pdbx_seq_one_letter_code
_entity_poly.pdbx_strand_id
1 'polypeptide(L)'
;MHLACAYDGMRPQMKCVYFKSGFAYATDGTILVKNRLDEMSSFEQADIDALDGKFLQAQFYKDILKYDDCLISDEGIECHKGDDKAFFYFTVFGDEAKYPNADKVLEDALDKPTVPLPTIAFDIKNMERMRKALSGIDKCVAMFKGTNNPIVFQGIDGMSSSIGLVCPAFFDDNDVNYR
;
A
#
# COMPACT_ATOMS: atom_id res chain seq x y z
N MET A 1 2.86 3.35 -4.23
CA MET A 1 2.15 2.05 -4.27
C MET A 1 2.98 0.88 -4.79
N HIS A 2 3.42 0.83 -6.06
CA HIS A 2 4.05 -0.37 -6.68
C HIS A 2 5.21 -1.02 -5.90
N LEU A 3 5.96 -0.25 -5.10
CA LEU A 3 7.07 -0.74 -4.28
C LEU A 3 6.63 -1.61 -3.10
N ALA A 4 5.36 -1.53 -2.70
CA ALA A 4 4.78 -2.33 -1.63
C ALA A 4 4.13 -3.63 -2.12
N CYS A 5 4.02 -3.85 -3.43
CA CYS A 5 3.48 -5.08 -4.00
C CYS A 5 4.50 -6.23 -3.92
N ALA A 6 3.99 -7.47 -3.91
CA ALA A 6 4.79 -8.68 -4.00
C ALA A 6 5.44 -8.84 -5.39
N TYR A 7 6.56 -9.57 -5.44
CA TYR A 7 7.26 -9.94 -6.68
C TYR A 7 7.18 -11.44 -6.99
N ASP A 8 6.77 -12.27 -6.03
CA ASP A 8 6.69 -13.72 -6.19
C ASP A 8 5.52 -14.17 -7.06
N GLY A 9 5.59 -15.40 -7.59
CA GLY A 9 4.54 -16.00 -8.41
C GLY A 9 3.42 -16.66 -7.61
N MET A 10 3.55 -16.79 -6.29
CA MET A 10 2.63 -17.58 -5.46
C MET A 10 1.36 -16.83 -5.13
N ARG A 11 1.43 -15.49 -5.07
CA ARG A 11 0.33 -14.62 -4.66
C ARG A 11 0.09 -13.54 -5.72
N PRO A 12 -0.44 -13.91 -6.90
CA PRO A 12 -0.49 -13.01 -8.06
C PRO A 12 -1.32 -11.75 -7.81
N GLN A 13 -2.32 -11.79 -6.93
CA GLN A 13 -3.14 -10.65 -6.54
C GLN A 13 -2.32 -9.60 -5.79
N MET A 14 -1.33 -10.03 -5.00
CA MET A 14 -0.43 -9.13 -4.26
C MET A 14 0.61 -8.46 -5.16
N LYS A 15 0.72 -8.87 -6.44
CA LYS A 15 1.52 -8.18 -7.46
C LYS A 15 0.80 -6.96 -8.04
N CYS A 16 -0.45 -6.74 -7.63
CA CYS A 16 -1.28 -5.63 -8.06
C CYS A 16 -1.39 -4.55 -6.97
N VAL A 17 -1.63 -3.33 -7.42
CA VAL A 17 -2.35 -2.33 -6.63
C VAL A 17 -3.83 -2.66 -6.75
N TYR A 18 -4.50 -2.79 -5.61
CA TYR A 18 -5.92 -3.09 -5.53
C TYR A 18 -6.69 -1.84 -5.10
N PHE A 19 -7.76 -1.53 -5.81
CA PHE A 19 -8.58 -0.36 -5.56
C PHE A 19 -9.89 -0.78 -4.91
N LYS A 20 -10.23 -0.14 -3.79
CA LYS A 20 -11.46 -0.44 -3.05
C LYS A 20 -11.91 0.76 -2.23
N SER A 21 -13.18 1.13 -2.37
CA SER A 21 -13.88 2.11 -1.54
C SER A 21 -13.15 3.46 -1.41
N GLY A 22 -12.62 3.98 -2.51
CA GLY A 22 -11.87 5.26 -2.52
C GLY A 22 -10.41 5.16 -2.10
N PHE A 23 -9.89 3.96 -1.88
CA PHE A 23 -8.50 3.73 -1.49
C PHE A 23 -7.76 2.81 -2.46
N ALA A 24 -6.44 3.03 -2.55
CA ALA A 24 -5.52 2.11 -3.18
C ALA A 24 -4.75 1.33 -2.10
N TYR A 25 -4.63 0.01 -2.29
CA TYR A 25 -3.94 -0.92 -1.40
C TYR A 25 -2.80 -1.60 -2.12
N ALA A 26 -1.67 -1.79 -1.44
CA ALA A 26 -0.55 -2.60 -1.91
C ALA A 26 0.13 -3.32 -0.74
N THR A 27 0.44 -4.61 -0.91
CA THR A 27 1.16 -5.40 0.11
C THR A 27 1.98 -6.53 -0.50
N ASP A 28 3.07 -6.89 0.18
CA ASP A 28 3.86 -8.09 -0.07
C ASP A 28 3.79 -9.11 1.09
N GLY A 29 2.97 -8.80 2.09
CA GLY A 29 2.79 -9.57 3.33
C GLY A 29 3.72 -9.14 4.47
N THR A 30 4.73 -8.32 4.19
CA THR A 30 5.63 -7.74 5.20
C THR A 30 5.38 -6.26 5.41
N ILE A 31 4.93 -5.56 4.37
CA ILE A 31 4.39 -4.20 4.44
C ILE A 31 3.00 -4.16 3.82
N LEU A 32 2.15 -3.28 4.33
CA LEU A 32 0.85 -2.94 3.74
C LEU A 32 0.76 -1.41 3.69
N VAL A 33 0.35 -0.86 2.56
CA VAL A 33 0.05 0.56 2.41
C VAL A 33 -1.37 0.76 1.92
N LYS A 34 -2.03 1.78 2.47
CA LYS A 34 -3.36 2.27 2.09
C LYS A 34 -3.23 3.77 1.85
N ASN A 35 -3.53 4.23 0.64
CA ASN A 35 -3.59 5.66 0.31
C ASN A 35 -4.99 6.00 -0.19
N ARG A 36 -5.47 7.21 0.10
CA ARG A 36 -6.75 7.70 -0.38
C ARG A 36 -6.58 8.26 -1.79
N LEU A 37 -7.46 7.89 -2.72
CA LEU A 37 -7.30 8.18 -4.16
C LEU A 37 -7.35 9.69 -4.46
N ASP A 38 -8.30 10.39 -3.86
CA ASP A 38 -8.48 11.85 -3.99
C ASP A 38 -7.33 12.68 -3.38
N GLU A 39 -6.55 12.11 -2.45
CA GLU A 39 -5.35 12.75 -1.87
C GLU A 39 -4.09 12.52 -2.71
N MET A 40 -4.05 11.45 -3.51
CA MET A 40 -2.84 11.04 -4.25
C MET A 40 -2.93 11.27 -5.76
N SER A 41 -4.07 11.77 -6.25
CA SER A 41 -4.35 11.98 -7.67
C SER A 41 -5.35 13.13 -7.84
N SER A 42 -5.57 13.55 -9.09
CA SER A 42 -6.62 14.49 -9.46
C SER A 42 -7.93 13.82 -9.87
N PHE A 43 -8.14 12.56 -9.46
CA PHE A 43 -9.32 11.77 -9.86
C PHE A 43 -10.61 12.33 -9.27
N GLU A 44 -11.64 12.37 -10.10
CA GLU A 44 -13.00 12.70 -9.68
C GLU A 44 -13.71 11.45 -9.15
N GLN A 45 -14.90 11.63 -8.55
CA GLN A 45 -15.66 10.51 -8.00
C GLN A 45 -15.96 9.43 -9.05
N ALA A 46 -16.23 9.82 -10.30
CA ALA A 46 -16.48 8.88 -11.39
C ALA A 46 -15.26 7.98 -11.69
N ASP A 47 -14.06 8.54 -11.64
CA ASP A 47 -12.82 7.77 -11.82
C ASP A 47 -12.60 6.79 -10.66
N ILE A 48 -12.85 7.26 -9.43
CA ILE A 48 -12.74 6.46 -8.20
C ILE A 48 -13.72 5.27 -8.25
N ASP A 49 -14.96 5.51 -8.67
CA ASP A 49 -15.98 4.47 -8.81
C ASP A 49 -15.60 3.47 -9.90
N ALA A 50 -15.05 3.93 -11.03
CA ALA A 50 -14.58 3.06 -12.12
C ALA A 50 -13.38 2.17 -11.71
N LEU A 51 -12.58 2.62 -10.73
CA LEU A 51 -11.48 1.86 -10.15
C LEU A 51 -11.95 0.81 -9.13
N ASP A 52 -13.15 0.92 -8.56
CA ASP A 52 -13.56 0.06 -7.45
C ASP A 52 -13.52 -1.43 -7.82
N GLY A 53 -12.84 -2.23 -6.99
CA GLY A 53 -12.66 -3.66 -7.19
C GLY A 53 -11.62 -4.04 -8.26
N LYS A 54 -10.97 -3.08 -8.93
CA LYS A 54 -10.00 -3.35 -10.00
C LYS A 54 -8.61 -3.69 -9.45
N PHE A 55 -7.88 -4.47 -10.23
CA PHE A 55 -6.50 -4.86 -9.96
C PHE A 55 -5.59 -4.32 -11.07
N LEU A 56 -4.57 -3.54 -10.70
CA LEU A 56 -3.61 -3.00 -11.64
C LEU A 56 -2.21 -3.53 -11.30
N GLN A 57 -1.53 -4.18 -12.26
CA GLN A 57 -0.19 -4.71 -12.03
C GLN A 57 0.77 -3.63 -11.52
N ALA A 58 1.63 -3.97 -10.56
CA ALA A 58 2.58 -3.03 -9.98
C ALA A 58 3.48 -2.37 -11.02
N GLN A 59 3.88 -3.13 -12.06
CA GLN A 59 4.67 -2.57 -13.16
C GLN A 59 3.87 -1.55 -13.98
N PHE A 60 2.59 -1.80 -14.26
CA PHE A 60 1.73 -0.83 -14.95
C PHE A 60 1.52 0.41 -14.10
N TYR A 61 1.27 0.26 -12.80
CA TYR A 61 1.20 1.40 -11.88
C TYR A 61 2.50 2.24 -11.94
N LYS A 62 3.67 1.59 -11.94
CA LYS A 62 4.97 2.29 -12.06
C LYS A 62 5.10 3.03 -13.39
N ASP A 63 4.59 2.45 -14.48
CA ASP A 63 4.67 3.05 -15.81
C ASP A 63 3.69 4.21 -15.98
N ILE A 64 2.49 4.12 -15.40
CA ILE A 64 1.48 5.20 -15.38
C ILE A 64 2.04 6.49 -14.76
N LEU A 65 2.85 6.39 -13.70
CA LEU A 65 3.49 7.55 -13.05
C LEU A 65 4.43 8.36 -13.97
N LYS A 66 4.74 7.87 -15.18
CA LYS A 66 5.59 8.57 -16.15
C LYS A 66 4.80 9.51 -17.06
N TYR A 67 3.47 9.37 -17.11
CA TYR A 67 2.54 10.12 -17.95
C TYR A 67 1.99 11.34 -17.21
N ASP A 68 1.45 12.29 -17.96
CA ASP A 68 0.98 13.57 -17.41
C ASP A 68 -0.47 13.47 -16.92
N ASP A 69 -1.32 12.75 -17.66
CA ASP A 69 -2.72 12.50 -17.32
C ASP A 69 -3.16 11.08 -17.71
N CYS A 70 -4.33 10.69 -17.21
CA CYS A 70 -4.95 9.43 -17.60
C CYS A 70 -6.48 9.48 -17.53
N LEU A 71 -7.11 8.58 -18.28
CA LEU A 71 -8.54 8.33 -18.33
C LEU A 71 -8.82 6.90 -17.86
N ILE A 72 -9.77 6.76 -16.94
CA ILE A 72 -10.18 5.45 -16.43
C ILE A 72 -11.35 4.92 -17.25
N SER A 73 -11.28 3.66 -17.64
CA SER A 73 -12.39 2.91 -18.26
C SER A 73 -12.60 1.59 -17.53
N ASP A 74 -13.63 0.83 -17.89
CA ASP A 74 -13.92 -0.46 -17.26
C ASP A 74 -12.80 -1.50 -17.46
N GLU A 75 -12.08 -1.43 -18.58
CA GLU A 75 -11.06 -2.40 -18.97
C GLU A 75 -9.65 -2.04 -18.49
N GLY A 76 -9.39 -0.76 -18.25
CA GLY A 76 -8.05 -0.28 -17.97
C GLY A 76 -7.92 1.24 -17.94
N ILE A 77 -6.67 1.69 -17.98
CA ILE A 77 -6.27 3.09 -17.85
C ILE A 77 -5.55 3.53 -19.12
N GLU A 78 -6.08 4.53 -19.82
CA GLU A 78 -5.40 5.20 -20.94
C GLU A 78 -4.58 6.37 -20.39
N CYS A 79 -3.29 6.44 -20.69
CA CYS A 79 -2.40 7.51 -20.24
C CYS A 79 -1.82 8.30 -21.40
N HIS A 80 -1.57 9.60 -21.17
CA HIS A 80 -1.07 10.53 -22.19
C HIS A 80 0.17 11.29 -21.71
N LYS A 81 1.11 11.51 -22.64
CA LYS A 81 2.26 12.39 -22.45
C LYS A 81 2.70 13.01 -23.76
N GLY A 82 2.32 14.26 -24.00
CA GLY A 82 2.46 14.86 -25.33
C GLY A 82 1.72 14.01 -26.36
N ASP A 83 2.45 13.50 -27.36
CA ASP A 83 1.89 12.63 -28.41
C ASP A 83 1.90 11.13 -28.03
N ASP A 84 2.55 10.75 -26.93
CA ASP A 84 2.62 9.37 -26.49
C ASP A 84 1.33 8.95 -25.78
N LYS A 85 0.83 7.77 -26.18
CA LYS A 85 -0.32 7.11 -25.55
C LYS A 85 0.01 5.68 -25.14
N ALA A 86 -0.51 5.25 -24.00
CA ALA A 86 -0.47 3.85 -23.59
C ALA A 86 -1.78 3.46 -22.91
N PHE A 87 -2.18 2.20 -23.12
CA PHE A 87 -3.33 1.62 -22.44
C PHE A 87 -2.87 0.47 -21.55
N PHE A 88 -3.23 0.52 -20.27
CA PHE A 88 -2.89 -0.49 -19.27
C PHE A 88 -4.15 -1.21 -18.81
N TYR A 89 -4.29 -2.48 -19.23
CA TYR A 89 -5.42 -3.32 -18.83
C TYR A 89 -5.39 -3.68 -17.35
N PHE A 90 -6.57 -3.70 -16.74
CA PHE A 90 -6.74 -4.31 -15.43
C PHE A 90 -6.53 -5.83 -15.50
N THR A 91 -5.99 -6.38 -14.42
CA THR A 91 -5.86 -7.83 -14.28
C THR A 91 -7.19 -8.41 -13.83
N VAL A 92 -7.69 -9.39 -14.59
CA VAL A 92 -8.85 -10.19 -14.21
C VAL A 92 -8.35 -11.49 -13.58
N PHE A 93 -8.85 -11.77 -12.38
CA PHE A 93 -8.64 -13.03 -11.69
C PHE A 93 -9.93 -13.86 -11.76
N GLY A 94 -9.82 -15.19 -11.72
CA GLY A 94 -10.99 -16.05 -11.59
C GLY A 94 -11.68 -15.89 -10.23
N ASP A 95 -12.91 -16.37 -10.08
CA ASP A 95 -13.79 -16.12 -8.92
C ASP A 95 -13.20 -16.48 -7.55
N GLU A 96 -12.24 -17.40 -7.50
CA GLU A 96 -11.56 -17.83 -6.27
C GLU A 96 -10.42 -16.90 -5.83
N ALA A 97 -9.87 -16.11 -6.76
CA ALA A 97 -8.68 -15.32 -6.56
C ALA A 97 -9.02 -13.92 -6.05
N LYS A 98 -8.96 -13.76 -4.72
CA LYS A 98 -9.27 -12.51 -4.01
C LYS A 98 -8.01 -11.82 -3.53
N TYR A 99 -8.03 -10.48 -3.50
CA TYR A 99 -7.03 -9.73 -2.76
C TYR A 99 -7.11 -10.11 -1.27
N PRO A 100 -5.98 -10.12 -0.52
CA PRO A 100 -6.03 -10.28 0.93
C PRO A 100 -7.01 -9.27 1.55
N ASN A 101 -7.68 -9.66 2.64
CA ASN A 101 -8.59 -8.75 3.35
C ASN A 101 -7.81 -7.68 4.11
N ALA A 102 -7.28 -6.70 3.37
CA ALA A 102 -6.39 -5.66 3.86
C ALA A 102 -7.09 -4.73 4.87
N ASP A 103 -8.39 -4.47 4.70
CA ASP A 103 -9.17 -3.70 5.65
C ASP A 103 -9.20 -4.37 7.03
N LYS A 104 -9.51 -5.67 7.07
CA LYS A 104 -9.50 -6.42 8.32
C LYS A 104 -8.11 -6.42 8.97
N VAL A 105 -7.03 -6.58 8.18
CA VAL A 105 -5.66 -6.53 8.71
C VAL A 105 -5.34 -5.15 9.31
N LEU A 106 -5.82 -4.07 8.69
CA LEU A 106 -5.65 -2.71 9.21
C LEU A 106 -6.47 -2.47 10.47
N GLU A 107 -7.75 -2.86 10.48
CA GLU A 107 -8.65 -2.77 11.64
C GLU A 107 -8.05 -3.54 12.83
N ASP A 108 -7.70 -4.81 12.63
CA ASP A 108 -7.09 -5.68 13.65
C ASP A 108 -5.78 -5.08 14.22
N ALA A 109 -5.02 -4.32 13.41
CA ALA A 109 -3.80 -3.66 13.84
C ALA A 109 -4.09 -2.35 14.61
N LEU A 110 -5.07 -1.57 14.15
CA LEU A 110 -5.46 -0.29 14.75
C LEU A 110 -6.11 -0.49 16.12
N ASP A 111 -6.98 -1.48 16.25
CA ASP A 111 -7.76 -1.79 17.46
C ASP A 111 -6.91 -2.29 18.63
N LYS A 112 -5.68 -2.76 18.36
CA LYS A 112 -4.75 -3.16 19.43
C LYS A 112 -4.34 -1.95 20.27
N PRO A 113 -4.22 -2.07 21.59
CA PRO A 113 -3.70 -0.99 22.42
C PRO A 113 -2.25 -0.69 22.05
N THR A 114 -1.86 0.58 22.18
CA THR A 114 -0.45 0.95 22.09
C THR A 114 0.29 0.49 23.34
N VAL A 115 1.53 0.04 23.18
CA VAL A 115 2.38 -0.41 24.29
C VAL A 115 3.70 0.36 24.27
N PRO A 116 4.25 0.74 25.42
CA PRO A 116 5.58 1.34 25.49
C PRO A 116 6.63 0.27 25.12
N LEU A 117 7.35 0.47 24.02
CA LEU A 117 8.48 -0.38 23.61
C LEU A 117 9.77 0.45 23.66
N PRO A 118 10.72 0.13 24.57
CA PRO A 118 12.00 0.83 24.62
C PRO A 118 12.88 0.51 23.40
N THR A 119 12.74 -0.70 22.84
CA THR A 119 13.47 -1.18 21.68
C THR A 119 12.54 -1.97 20.77
N ILE A 120 12.75 -1.85 19.46
CA ILE A 120 12.06 -2.60 18.41
C ILE A 120 13.07 -3.02 17.36
N ALA A 121 12.79 -4.13 16.67
CA ALA A 121 13.51 -4.50 15.46
C ALA A 121 12.58 -4.41 14.25
N PHE A 122 13.07 -3.87 13.15
CA PHE A 122 12.36 -3.83 11.87
C PHE A 122 13.36 -3.84 10.72
N ASP A 123 12.92 -4.32 9.57
CA ASP A 123 13.72 -4.27 8.35
C ASP A 123 13.70 -2.84 7.79
N ILE A 124 14.88 -2.21 7.74
CA ILE A 124 15.05 -0.84 7.21
C ILE A 124 14.65 -0.75 5.73
N LYS A 125 14.82 -1.82 4.94
CA LYS A 125 14.39 -1.85 3.54
C LYS A 125 12.87 -1.80 3.43
N ASN A 126 12.18 -2.48 4.34
CA ASN A 126 10.71 -2.45 4.41
C ASN A 126 10.22 -1.06 4.79
N MET A 127 10.87 -0.41 5.75
CA MET A 127 10.59 0.98 6.11
C MET A 127 10.74 1.93 4.91
N GLU A 128 11.85 1.83 4.17
CA GLU A 128 12.10 2.70 3.02
C GLU A 128 11.13 2.43 1.86
N ARG A 129 10.77 1.16 1.61
CA ARG A 129 9.75 0.79 0.62
C ARG A 129 8.38 1.35 1.00
N MET A 130 7.98 1.22 2.27
CA MET A 130 6.74 1.79 2.77
C MET A 130 6.73 3.31 2.61
N ARG A 131 7.79 4.00 3.03
CA ARG A 131 7.92 5.46 2.88
C ARG A 131 7.72 5.91 1.44
N LYS A 132 8.35 5.24 0.48
CA LYS A 132 8.19 5.53 -0.96
C LYS A 132 6.80 5.16 -1.51
N ALA A 133 6.07 4.28 -0.83
CA ALA A 133 4.79 3.79 -1.29
C ALA A 133 3.60 4.59 -0.74
N LEU A 134 3.74 5.18 0.46
CA LEU A 134 2.77 6.12 1.05
C LEU A 134 2.77 7.44 0.30
N SER A 135 1.58 7.98 0.03
CA SER A 135 1.42 9.27 -0.65
C SER A 135 1.35 10.42 0.35
N GLY A 136 2.03 11.53 0.08
CA GLY A 136 1.88 12.78 0.84
C GLY A 136 2.32 12.73 2.31
N ILE A 137 3.04 11.68 2.74
CA ILE A 137 3.53 11.55 4.12
C ILE A 137 5.02 11.83 4.19
N ASP A 138 5.38 12.99 4.73
CA ASP A 138 6.76 13.31 5.14
C ASP A 138 6.98 13.11 6.66
N LYS A 139 5.88 13.12 7.43
CA LYS A 139 5.87 12.91 8.88
C LYS A 139 4.66 12.05 9.25
N CYS A 140 4.85 11.10 10.15
CA CYS A 140 3.81 10.20 10.60
C CYS A 140 3.89 9.95 12.10
N VAL A 141 2.79 9.50 12.67
CA VAL A 141 2.73 8.89 14.00
C VAL A 141 3.01 7.40 13.84
N ALA A 142 3.99 6.89 14.57
CA ALA A 142 4.25 5.46 14.70
C ALA A 142 3.60 4.92 15.98
N MET A 143 2.76 3.89 15.85
CA MET A 143 2.10 3.23 16.97
C MET A 143 2.63 1.80 17.11
N PHE A 144 3.15 1.50 18.29
CA PHE A 144 3.68 0.21 18.65
C PHE A 144 2.62 -0.64 19.35
N LYS A 145 2.37 -1.84 18.83
CA LYS A 145 1.30 -2.73 19.30
C LYS A 145 1.84 -4.00 20.00
N GLY A 146 3.15 -4.06 20.25
CA GLY A 146 3.87 -5.21 20.82
C GLY A 146 5.00 -5.72 19.92
N THR A 147 5.91 -6.52 20.46
CA THR A 147 7.14 -6.99 19.76
C THR A 147 6.86 -7.86 18.54
N ASN A 148 5.76 -8.63 18.55
CA ASN A 148 5.34 -9.50 17.45
C ASN A 148 4.13 -8.95 16.67
N ASN A 149 3.82 -7.67 16.83
CA ASN A 149 2.72 -7.02 16.14
C ASN A 149 3.24 -5.99 15.12
N PRO A 150 2.50 -5.77 14.02
CA PRO A 150 2.89 -4.75 13.05
C PRO A 150 2.97 -3.38 13.71
N ILE A 151 3.95 -2.59 13.26
CA ILE A 151 4.06 -1.18 13.59
C ILE A 151 3.11 -0.43 12.65
N VAL A 152 2.22 0.38 13.21
CA VAL A 152 1.28 1.18 12.42
C VAL A 152 1.86 2.57 12.22
N PHE A 153 1.87 3.05 10.99
CA PHE A 153 2.27 4.41 10.61
C PHE A 153 1.06 5.13 10.04
N GLN A 154 0.67 6.25 10.65
CA GLN A 154 -0.43 7.08 10.18
C GLN A 154 0.07 8.49 9.89
N GLY A 155 -0.45 9.11 8.83
CA GLY A 155 -0.31 10.56 8.65
C GLY A 155 -0.71 11.30 9.92
N ILE A 156 -0.06 12.42 10.21
CA ILE A 156 -0.48 13.29 11.32
C ILE A 156 -1.86 13.84 10.98
N ASP A 157 -2.77 13.88 11.97
CA ASP A 157 -4.16 14.31 11.79
C ASP A 157 -4.29 15.56 10.92
N GLY A 158 -5.17 15.49 9.92
CA GLY A 158 -5.42 16.58 8.98
C GLY A 158 -4.40 16.71 7.84
N MET A 159 -3.36 15.88 7.77
CA MET A 159 -2.35 15.94 6.70
C MET A 159 -2.52 14.85 5.63
N SER A 160 -2.88 13.62 6.01
CA SER A 160 -3.21 12.56 5.06
C SER A 160 -3.97 11.42 5.74
N SER A 161 -4.88 10.79 4.99
CA SER A 161 -5.57 9.55 5.37
C SER A 161 -4.74 8.28 5.08
N SER A 162 -3.47 8.44 4.68
CA SER A 162 -2.61 7.32 4.32
C SER A 162 -2.12 6.55 5.55
N ILE A 163 -2.15 5.22 5.46
CA ILE A 163 -1.79 4.30 6.55
C ILE A 163 -0.81 3.26 6.03
N GLY A 164 0.27 3.05 6.77
CA GLY A 164 1.26 2.00 6.53
C GLY A 164 1.31 1.00 7.68
N LEU A 165 1.49 -0.27 7.39
CA LEU A 165 1.90 -1.30 8.35
C LEU A 165 3.27 -1.85 7.96
N VAL A 166 4.12 -2.07 8.95
CA VAL A 166 5.38 -2.80 8.78
C VAL A 166 5.42 -3.93 9.79
N CYS A 167 5.61 -5.16 9.32
CA CYS A 167 5.89 -6.29 10.19
C CYS A 167 7.22 -6.07 10.91
N PRO A 168 7.29 -6.36 12.22
CA PRO A 168 8.55 -6.30 12.95
C PRO A 168 9.52 -7.35 12.40
N ALA A 169 10.81 -7.08 12.54
CA ALA A 169 11.81 -8.12 12.34
C ALA A 169 11.83 -9.02 13.57
N PHE A 170 12.14 -10.31 13.37
CA PHE A 170 12.36 -11.22 14.49
C PHE A 170 13.56 -10.71 15.30
N PHE A 171 13.37 -10.59 16.61
CA PHE A 171 14.38 -10.15 17.56
C PHE A 171 14.33 -11.14 18.72
N ASP A 172 15.40 -11.91 18.92
CA ASP A 172 15.55 -12.72 20.12
C ASP A 172 16.11 -11.80 21.22
N ASP A 173 15.39 -11.66 22.33
CA ASP A 173 15.82 -10.83 23.47
C ASP A 173 17.20 -11.26 24.01
N ASN A 174 17.68 -12.47 23.69
CA ASN A 174 19.02 -12.94 24.03
C ASN A 174 20.15 -12.22 23.26
N ASP A 175 19.87 -11.58 22.13
CA ASP A 175 20.89 -10.87 21.31
C ASP A 175 21.30 -9.50 21.89
N VAL A 176 20.62 -9.02 22.94
CA VAL A 176 20.90 -7.70 23.57
C VAL A 176 22.04 -7.77 24.59
N ASN A 177 22.38 -8.97 25.10
CA ASN A 177 23.38 -9.13 26.17
C ASN A 177 24.84 -9.08 25.68
N TYR A 178 25.10 -8.68 24.44
CA TYR A 178 26.45 -8.57 23.86
C TYR A 178 26.80 -7.17 23.34
N ARG A 179 26.26 -6.11 23.93
CA ARG A 179 26.71 -4.73 23.69
C ARG A 179 26.98 -3.97 24.99
#